data_AF-A0A662Z7Q3-F1
#
_entry.id   AF-A0A662Z7Q3-F1
#
_cell.length_a   1.000
_cell.length_b   1.000
_cell.length_c   1.000
_cell.angle_alpha   90.00
_cell.angle_beta   90.00
_cell.angle_gamma   90.00
#
_symmetry.space_group_name_H-M   'P 1'
#
loop_
_entity.id
_entity.type
_entity.pdbx_description
1 polymer ?
#
loop_
_entity_poly.entity_id
_entity_poly.type
_entity_poly.pdbx_seq_one_letter_code
_entity_poly.pdbx_strand_id
1 'polypeptide(L)'
;MDCIKYVNSSDVRKYLYDIGYKLNVEQQLFLIVMCDFITLNERLAALEELLNSSEDAPMTSISNPVFSESLGLTVHEFIRRYLADKKAILSFIKAASSDYFYEAEHLERHLTDFQHIGFYSNYDNALEAIREYAEDEDIGVVQDYYRIRKYVFSECVKDTDGPVGDVAECILSKNAEVITVDCHSGCGLNLYGVDVSAMHISLPMPFKRGDIVKKAGIPYGALLRSIHPEYVVFLSYTPAGKEDLKDYHDGTDILYWGLFPVENGFYKDHSWLNYDLEYADKDELEGINCKLIPLSEMIKGNLPPDLFYSAVRTIELRCQMQTLDH
;
A
#
# COMPACT_ATOMS: atom_id res chain seq x y z
N MET A 1 24.14 3.10 -2.15
CA MET A 1 22.92 2.60 -2.81
C MET A 1 21.98 3.77 -3.07
N ASP A 2 21.32 3.82 -4.23
CA ASP A 2 20.27 4.80 -4.50
C ASP A 2 18.91 4.18 -4.15
N CYS A 3 18.33 4.61 -3.02
CA CYS A 3 17.04 4.11 -2.54
C CYS A 3 15.88 5.08 -2.77
N ILE A 4 16.13 6.29 -3.30
CA ILE A 4 15.03 7.20 -3.67
C ILE A 4 14.20 6.53 -4.77
N LYS A 5 14.83 5.74 -5.65
CA LYS A 5 14.14 4.95 -6.68
C LYS A 5 13.02 4.04 -6.17
N TYR A 6 12.98 3.68 -4.89
CA TYR A 6 11.95 2.78 -4.31
C TYR A 6 10.72 3.50 -3.76
N VAL A 7 10.72 4.84 -3.66
CA VAL A 7 9.50 5.59 -3.30
C VAL A 7 8.44 5.33 -4.37
N ASN A 8 7.20 4.99 -4.01
CA ASN A 8 6.12 4.68 -4.97
C ASN A 8 5.75 5.89 -5.84
N SER A 9 5.61 7.07 -5.23
CA SER A 9 5.29 8.32 -5.94
C SER A 9 6.43 8.86 -6.80
N SER A 10 6.16 9.06 -8.10
CA SER A 10 7.08 9.70 -9.04
C SER A 10 7.37 11.16 -8.72
N ASP A 11 6.38 11.90 -8.22
CA ASP A 11 6.54 13.30 -7.81
C ASP A 11 7.41 13.44 -6.57
N VAL A 12 7.23 12.55 -5.59
CA VAL A 12 8.06 12.53 -4.39
C VAL A 12 9.49 12.12 -4.75
N ARG A 13 9.69 11.10 -5.59
CA ARG A 13 11.03 10.74 -6.11
C ARG A 13 11.72 11.94 -6.73
N LYS A 14 11.05 12.59 -7.69
CA LYS A 14 11.58 13.77 -8.38
C LYS A 14 11.96 14.87 -7.38
N TYR A 15 11.08 15.18 -6.45
CA TYR A 15 11.33 16.19 -5.43
C TYR A 15 12.54 15.87 -4.55
N LEU A 16 12.67 14.63 -4.08
CA LEU A 16 13.81 14.19 -3.26
C LEU A 16 15.13 14.29 -4.03
N TYR A 17 15.14 13.96 -5.33
CA TYR A 17 16.30 14.19 -6.18
C TYR A 17 16.61 15.68 -6.38
N ASP A 18 15.59 16.49 -6.67
CA ASP A 18 15.72 17.92 -6.95
C ASP A 18 16.33 18.69 -5.75
N ILE A 19 15.97 18.30 -4.52
CA ILE A 19 16.53 18.90 -3.30
C ILE A 19 17.84 18.21 -2.85
N GLY A 20 18.31 17.20 -3.58
CA GLY A 20 19.53 16.45 -3.24
C GLY A 20 19.43 15.70 -1.91
N TYR A 21 18.23 15.24 -1.53
CA TYR A 21 17.98 14.61 -0.23
C TYR A 21 18.85 13.38 -0.01
N LYS A 22 19.34 13.20 1.22
CA LYS A 22 20.15 12.05 1.62
C LYS A 22 19.39 11.21 2.63
N LEU A 23 18.92 10.06 2.17
CA LEU A 23 18.24 9.08 3.01
C LEU A 23 19.22 8.50 4.04
N ASN A 24 18.82 8.49 5.30
CA ASN A 24 19.49 7.67 6.32
C ASN A 24 19.14 6.18 6.11
N VAL A 25 19.85 5.29 6.80
CA VAL A 25 19.70 3.84 6.58
C VAL A 25 18.30 3.31 6.95
N GLU A 26 17.64 3.87 7.96
CA GLU A 26 16.28 3.48 8.35
C GLU A 26 15.25 3.90 7.29
N GLN A 27 15.41 5.09 6.71
CA GLN A 27 14.58 5.54 5.58
C GLN A 27 14.81 4.67 4.34
N GLN A 28 16.06 4.27 4.06
CA GLN A 28 16.37 3.35 2.95
C GLN A 28 15.70 1.99 3.15
N LEU A 29 15.80 1.41 4.34
CA LEU A 29 15.12 0.16 4.72
C LEU A 29 13.60 0.27 4.53
N PHE A 30 12.99 1.30 5.11
CA PHE A 30 11.55 1.53 5.03
C PHE A 30 11.06 1.61 3.58
N LEU A 31 11.75 2.41 2.75
CA LEU A 31 11.36 2.60 1.35
C LEU A 31 11.53 1.34 0.49
N ILE A 32 12.55 0.52 0.74
CA ILE A 32 12.69 -0.76 0.04
C ILE A 32 11.52 -1.69 0.39
N VAL A 33 11.14 -1.76 1.68
CA VAL A 33 10.06 -2.66 2.12
C VAL A 33 8.70 -2.22 1.62
N MET A 34 8.40 -0.91 1.71
CA MET A 34 7.11 -0.32 1.31
C MET A 34 6.94 -0.14 -0.20
N CYS A 35 7.94 -0.50 -1.00
CA CYS A 35 7.87 -0.37 -2.46
C CYS A 35 6.93 -1.43 -3.06
N ASP A 36 5.88 -1.00 -3.76
CA ASP A 36 4.81 -1.88 -4.25
C ASP A 36 5.03 -2.40 -5.68
N PHE A 37 5.97 -1.81 -6.40
CA PHE A 37 6.20 -2.12 -7.82
C PHE A 37 7.42 -3.00 -8.08
N ILE A 38 8.11 -3.46 -7.02
CA ILE A 38 9.19 -4.45 -7.12
C ILE A 38 8.71 -5.82 -6.65
N THR A 39 9.28 -6.87 -7.23
CA THR A 39 9.05 -8.25 -6.80
C THR A 39 9.65 -8.49 -5.41
N LEU A 40 9.17 -9.53 -4.74
CA LEU A 40 9.75 -9.99 -3.48
C LEU A 40 11.24 -10.30 -3.64
N ASN A 41 11.65 -10.95 -4.73
CA ASN A 41 13.06 -11.27 -4.96
C ASN A 41 13.93 -10.00 -5.09
N GLU A 42 13.46 -9.00 -5.85
CA GLU A 42 14.15 -7.71 -5.95
C GLU A 42 14.22 -6.99 -4.60
N ARG A 43 13.14 -7.05 -3.80
CA ARG A 43 13.11 -6.49 -2.45
C ARG A 43 14.13 -7.16 -1.54
N LEU A 44 14.16 -8.49 -1.50
CA LEU A 44 15.13 -9.24 -0.68
C LEU A 44 16.57 -8.94 -1.13
N ALA A 45 16.83 -8.87 -2.44
CA ALA A 45 18.15 -8.52 -2.97
C ALA A 45 18.57 -7.09 -2.61
N ALA A 46 17.64 -6.12 -2.68
CA ALA A 46 17.89 -4.74 -2.28
C ALA A 46 18.21 -4.62 -0.78
N LEU A 47 17.51 -5.37 0.08
CA LEU A 47 17.80 -5.43 1.51
C LEU A 47 19.16 -6.08 1.80
N GLU A 48 19.54 -7.13 1.05
CA GLU A 48 20.88 -7.72 1.14
C GLU A 48 21.97 -6.74 0.67
N GLU A 49 21.74 -5.93 -0.38
CA GLU A 49 22.65 -4.86 -0.78
C GLU A 49 22.77 -3.78 0.31
N LEU A 50 21.65 -3.36 0.91
CA LEU A 50 21.65 -2.39 2.01
C LEU A 50 22.46 -2.91 3.20
N LEU A 51 22.23 -4.17 3.59
CA LEU A 51 22.97 -4.84 4.66
C LEU A 51 24.49 -4.84 4.43
N ASN A 52 24.92 -5.03 3.19
CA ASN A 52 26.34 -5.09 2.83
C ASN A 52 26.99 -3.71 2.63
N SER A 53 26.18 -2.68 2.35
CA SER A 53 26.68 -1.34 1.99
C SER A 53 26.52 -0.30 3.10
N SER A 54 25.74 -0.59 4.15
CA SER A 54 25.55 0.29 5.30
C SER A 54 26.34 -0.15 6.53
N GLU A 55 26.68 0.81 7.39
CA GLU A 55 27.08 0.49 8.76
C GLU A 55 25.87 -0.01 9.56
N ASP A 56 26.14 -0.84 10.56
CA ASP A 56 25.10 -1.23 11.51
C ASP A 56 24.88 -0.13 12.55
N ALA A 57 23.64 0.16 12.88
CA ALA A 57 23.26 1.19 13.84
C ALA A 57 21.98 0.80 14.58
N PRO A 58 21.80 1.24 15.85
CA PRO A 58 20.53 1.08 16.55
C PRO A 58 19.40 1.75 15.77
N MET A 59 18.25 1.09 15.69
CA MET A 59 17.04 1.70 15.13
C MET A 59 16.48 2.73 16.09
N THR A 60 16.16 3.90 15.57
CA THR A 60 15.59 5.02 16.34
C THR A 60 14.17 5.37 15.90
N SER A 61 13.74 4.89 14.73
CA SER A 61 12.38 5.07 14.22
C SER A 61 11.34 4.18 14.90
N ILE A 62 11.76 3.14 15.61
CA ILE A 62 10.87 2.23 16.36
C ILE A 62 10.89 2.62 17.83
N SER A 63 9.76 3.16 18.32
CA SER A 63 9.62 3.61 19.71
C SER A 63 8.39 3.06 20.41
N ASN A 64 7.40 2.54 19.67
CA ASN A 64 6.16 2.03 20.23
C ASN A 64 6.37 0.64 20.87
N PRO A 65 6.14 0.47 22.20
CA PRO A 65 6.36 -0.80 22.90
C PRO A 65 5.47 -1.95 22.44
N VAL A 66 4.41 -1.68 21.66
CA VAL A 66 3.60 -2.73 21.01
C VAL A 66 4.45 -3.61 20.10
N PHE A 67 5.52 -3.06 19.50
CA PHE A 67 6.47 -3.78 18.64
C PHE A 67 7.68 -4.27 19.44
N SER A 68 7.42 -5.00 20.53
CA SER A 68 8.46 -5.44 21.47
C SER A 68 9.56 -6.29 20.82
N GLU A 69 9.22 -7.01 19.76
CA GLU A 69 10.07 -7.89 18.96
C GLU A 69 11.09 -7.10 18.12
N SER A 70 10.74 -5.85 17.79
CA SER A 70 11.55 -4.93 16.98
C SER A 70 12.24 -3.85 17.80
N LEU A 71 11.80 -3.61 19.04
CA LEU A 71 12.33 -2.57 19.91
C LEU A 71 13.78 -2.87 20.30
N GLY A 72 14.67 -1.88 20.13
CA GLY A 72 16.08 -1.98 20.48
C GLY A 72 16.94 -2.80 19.50
N LEU A 73 16.38 -3.21 18.36
CA LEU A 73 17.16 -3.85 17.31
C LEU A 73 18.11 -2.86 16.63
N THR A 74 19.16 -3.40 16.04
CA THR A 74 19.94 -2.68 15.04
C THR A 74 19.34 -2.88 13.65
N VAL A 75 19.67 -1.98 12.72
CA VAL A 75 19.17 -2.04 11.34
C VAL A 75 19.55 -3.35 10.67
N HIS A 76 20.78 -3.85 10.89
CA HIS A 76 21.19 -5.13 10.31
C HIS A 76 20.43 -6.31 10.90
N GLU A 77 20.17 -6.31 12.20
CA GLU A 77 19.40 -7.37 12.85
C GLU A 77 17.95 -7.37 12.36
N PHE A 78 17.32 -6.20 12.23
CA PHE A 78 15.99 -6.06 11.65
C PHE A 78 15.95 -6.64 10.22
N ILE A 79 16.89 -6.26 9.36
CA ILE A 79 16.97 -6.76 7.98
C ILE A 79 17.10 -8.28 7.96
N ARG A 80 18.00 -8.86 8.76
CA ARG A 80 18.21 -10.33 8.80
C ARG A 80 16.94 -11.08 9.22
N ARG A 81 16.23 -10.57 10.23
CA ARG A 81 14.96 -11.15 10.70
C ARG A 81 13.87 -11.05 9.65
N TYR A 82 13.70 -9.89 9.03
CA TYR A 82 12.74 -9.68 7.96
C TYR A 82 13.00 -10.61 6.76
N LEU A 83 14.26 -10.72 6.32
CA LEU A 83 14.68 -11.63 5.26
C LEU A 83 14.37 -13.09 5.60
N ALA A 84 14.64 -13.51 6.84
CA ALA A 84 14.37 -14.86 7.30
C ALA A 84 12.87 -15.18 7.29
N ASP A 85 12.05 -14.27 7.83
CA ASP A 85 10.59 -14.43 7.89
C ASP A 85 10.00 -14.50 6.49
N LYS A 86 10.32 -13.57 5.59
CA LYS A 86 9.78 -13.58 4.22
C LYS A 86 10.21 -14.82 3.42
N LYS A 87 11.45 -15.32 3.59
CA LYS A 87 11.90 -16.58 2.99
C LYS A 87 11.15 -17.79 3.56
N ALA A 88 10.89 -17.81 4.87
CA ALA A 88 10.13 -18.88 5.53
C ALA A 88 8.67 -18.91 5.07
N ILE A 89 7.99 -17.75 5.03
CA ILE A 89 6.61 -17.63 4.56
C ILE A 89 6.49 -18.06 3.09
N LEU A 90 7.37 -17.57 2.21
CA LEU A 90 7.36 -17.96 0.79
C LEU A 90 7.52 -19.48 0.62
N SER A 91 8.44 -20.08 1.39
CA SER A 91 8.66 -21.53 1.38
C SER A 91 7.43 -22.29 1.87
N PHE A 92 6.78 -21.78 2.93
CA PHE A 92 5.56 -22.35 3.47
C PHE A 92 4.41 -22.31 2.48
N ILE A 93 4.17 -21.17 1.83
CA ILE A 93 3.12 -21.05 0.80
C ILE A 93 3.34 -22.07 -0.31
N LYS A 94 4.59 -22.21 -0.80
CA LYS A 94 4.91 -23.12 -1.91
C LYS A 94 4.96 -24.60 -1.53
N ALA A 95 5.01 -24.92 -0.24
CA ALA A 95 5.14 -26.30 0.21
C ALA A 95 3.90 -27.14 -0.14
N ALA A 96 4.10 -28.21 -0.92
CA ALA A 96 3.06 -29.19 -1.23
C ALA A 96 2.71 -30.02 0.01
N SER A 97 1.42 -30.12 0.33
CA SER A 97 0.89 -31.01 1.36
C SER A 97 -0.60 -31.25 1.10
N SER A 98 -1.06 -32.46 1.39
CA SER A 98 -2.48 -32.84 1.31
C SER A 98 -3.35 -32.21 2.39
N ASP A 99 -2.75 -31.57 3.39
CA ASP A 99 -3.45 -30.89 4.48
C ASP A 99 -3.92 -29.49 4.09
N TYR A 100 -3.59 -29.03 2.88
CA TYR A 100 -3.91 -27.69 2.41
C TYR A 100 -4.52 -27.72 1.01
N PHE A 101 -5.31 -26.70 0.71
CA PHE A 101 -5.71 -26.35 -0.64
C PHE A 101 -5.43 -24.87 -0.90
N TYR A 102 -5.49 -24.47 -2.16
CA TYR A 102 -5.14 -23.15 -2.62
C TYR A 102 -6.30 -22.54 -3.38
N GLU A 103 -6.49 -21.25 -3.25
CA GLU A 103 -7.41 -20.46 -4.05
C GLU A 103 -6.61 -19.47 -4.88
N ALA A 104 -6.93 -19.37 -6.18
CA ALA A 104 -6.38 -18.35 -7.05
C ALA A 104 -7.45 -17.29 -7.34
N GLU A 105 -7.04 -16.03 -7.34
CA GLU A 105 -7.91 -14.88 -7.53
C GLU A 105 -7.22 -13.80 -8.39
N HIS A 106 -8.01 -12.94 -9.01
CA HIS A 106 -7.58 -11.80 -9.83
C HIS A 106 -8.24 -10.51 -9.37
N LEU A 107 -7.49 -9.41 -9.37
CA LEU A 107 -8.01 -8.07 -9.10
C LEU A 107 -7.83 -7.20 -10.33
N GLU A 108 -8.95 -6.86 -10.97
CA GLU A 108 -9.00 -5.82 -11.99
C GLU A 108 -8.83 -4.42 -11.38
N ARG A 109 -8.18 -3.51 -12.12
CA ARG A 109 -7.93 -2.13 -11.67
C ARG A 109 -9.20 -1.37 -11.24
N HIS A 110 -10.37 -1.66 -11.79
CA HIS A 110 -11.60 -0.92 -11.48
C HIS A 110 -12.42 -1.56 -10.36
N LEU A 111 -12.07 -2.78 -9.96
CA LEU A 111 -12.76 -3.51 -8.91
C LEU A 111 -12.17 -3.21 -7.54
N THR A 112 -13.02 -3.37 -6.53
CA THR A 112 -12.63 -3.29 -5.13
C THR A 112 -12.28 -4.65 -4.55
N ASP A 113 -12.64 -5.73 -5.24
CA ASP A 113 -12.57 -7.07 -4.70
C ASP A 113 -11.99 -8.04 -5.72
N PHE A 114 -11.19 -8.97 -5.19
CA PHE A 114 -10.63 -10.09 -5.93
C PHE A 114 -11.75 -10.99 -6.47
N GLN A 115 -11.68 -11.30 -7.76
CA GLN A 115 -12.53 -12.26 -8.44
C GLN A 115 -11.90 -13.66 -8.36
N HIS A 116 -12.73 -14.65 -8.08
CA HIS A 116 -12.31 -16.03 -7.94
C HIS A 116 -11.97 -16.66 -9.30
N ILE A 117 -10.78 -17.25 -9.42
CA ILE A 117 -10.36 -18.04 -10.59
C ILE A 117 -10.66 -19.54 -10.36
N GLY A 118 -10.23 -20.08 -9.21
CA GLY A 118 -10.41 -21.50 -8.93
C GLY A 118 -9.76 -22.00 -7.63
N PHE A 119 -10.02 -23.26 -7.30
CA PHE A 119 -9.38 -23.98 -6.19
C PHE A 119 -8.44 -25.08 -6.70
N TYR A 120 -7.30 -25.24 -6.03
CA TYR A 120 -6.22 -26.11 -6.47
C TYR A 120 -5.61 -26.88 -5.29
N SER A 121 -5.10 -28.08 -5.56
CA SER A 121 -4.47 -28.94 -4.56
C SER A 121 -3.03 -28.53 -4.20
N ASN A 122 -2.40 -27.67 -5.01
CA ASN A 122 -1.04 -27.20 -4.79
C ASN A 122 -0.81 -25.83 -5.42
N TYR A 123 0.27 -25.18 -4.99
CA TYR A 123 0.66 -23.84 -5.44
C TYR A 123 0.96 -23.77 -6.93
N ASP A 124 1.68 -24.75 -7.49
CA ASP A 124 2.11 -24.72 -8.90
C ASP A 124 0.90 -24.78 -9.85
N ASN A 125 -0.11 -25.58 -9.53
CA ASN A 125 -1.37 -25.63 -10.29
C ASN A 125 -2.15 -24.31 -10.21
N ALA A 126 -2.19 -23.68 -9.04
CA ALA A 126 -2.83 -22.37 -8.87
C ALA A 126 -2.11 -21.28 -9.70
N LEU A 127 -0.78 -21.31 -9.69
CA LEU A 127 0.05 -20.39 -10.46
C LEU A 127 -0.12 -20.59 -11.97
N GLU A 128 -0.20 -21.84 -12.43
CA GLU A 128 -0.40 -22.13 -13.84
C GLU A 128 -1.79 -21.66 -14.32
N ALA A 129 -2.83 -21.85 -13.52
CA ALA A 129 -4.15 -21.34 -13.85
C ALA A 129 -4.19 -19.81 -13.93
N ILE A 130 -3.43 -19.10 -13.09
CA ILE A 130 -3.26 -17.64 -13.21
C ILE A 130 -2.61 -17.27 -14.54
N ARG A 131 -1.61 -18.04 -15.00
CA ARG A 131 -0.95 -17.78 -16.29
C ARG A 131 -1.87 -18.03 -17.47
N GLU A 132 -2.61 -19.13 -17.45
CA GLU A 132 -3.63 -19.44 -18.46
C GLU A 132 -4.69 -18.33 -18.50
N TYR A 133 -5.18 -17.90 -17.34
CA TYR A 133 -6.15 -16.79 -17.23
C TYR A 133 -5.61 -15.48 -17.80
N ALA A 134 -4.33 -15.16 -17.53
CA ALA A 134 -3.68 -13.95 -18.05
C ALA A 134 -3.51 -13.94 -19.58
N GLU A 135 -3.43 -15.12 -20.23
CA GLU A 135 -3.27 -15.26 -21.68
C GLU A 135 -4.60 -15.15 -22.44
N ASP A 136 -5.72 -15.59 -21.84
CA ASP A 136 -7.01 -15.72 -22.53
C ASP A 136 -7.80 -14.41 -22.72
N GLU A 137 -7.59 -13.38 -21.88
CA GLU A 137 -8.54 -12.26 -21.76
C GLU A 137 -8.15 -10.94 -22.47
N ASP A 138 -7.10 -10.86 -23.29
CA ASP A 138 -6.70 -9.60 -23.98
C ASP A 138 -6.55 -8.38 -23.01
N ILE A 139 -6.33 -8.64 -21.70
CA ILE A 139 -6.25 -7.65 -20.60
C ILE A 139 -4.89 -6.92 -20.58
N GLY A 140 -4.18 -6.89 -21.72
CA GLY A 140 -2.78 -6.49 -21.84
C GLY A 140 -2.44 -5.02 -21.56
N VAL A 141 -3.38 -4.21 -21.07
CA VAL A 141 -3.21 -2.76 -20.85
C VAL A 141 -3.39 -2.36 -19.38
N VAL A 142 -3.85 -3.26 -18.50
CA VAL A 142 -4.31 -2.90 -17.15
C VAL A 142 -3.36 -3.40 -16.06
N GLN A 143 -3.25 -2.66 -14.95
CA GLN A 143 -2.45 -3.03 -13.77
C GLN A 143 -3.18 -4.12 -12.98
N ASP A 144 -3.04 -5.35 -13.45
CA ASP A 144 -3.68 -6.51 -12.84
C ASP A 144 -2.78 -7.13 -11.77
N TYR A 145 -3.43 -7.57 -10.69
CA TYR A 145 -2.81 -8.31 -9.60
C TYR A 145 -3.51 -9.64 -9.43
N TYR A 146 -2.73 -10.65 -9.07
CA TYR A 146 -3.28 -11.95 -8.70
C TYR A 146 -3.00 -12.22 -7.23
N ARG A 147 -3.81 -13.10 -6.66
CA ARG A 147 -3.59 -13.58 -5.30
C ARG A 147 -3.70 -15.09 -5.29
N ILE A 148 -2.81 -15.72 -4.52
CA ILE A 148 -2.93 -17.12 -4.14
C ILE A 148 -3.07 -17.18 -2.63
N ARG A 149 -4.18 -17.73 -2.14
CA ARG A 149 -4.42 -17.98 -0.70
C ARG A 149 -4.26 -19.46 -0.41
N LYS A 150 -3.67 -19.79 0.73
CA LYS A 150 -3.45 -21.15 1.22
C LYS A 150 -4.34 -21.40 2.42
N TYR A 151 -5.17 -22.42 2.35
CA TYR A 151 -6.14 -22.80 3.38
C TYR A 151 -5.82 -24.17 3.95
N VAL A 152 -6.18 -24.40 5.21
CA VAL A 152 -6.12 -25.72 5.85
C VAL A 152 -7.35 -26.52 5.46
N PHE A 153 -7.14 -27.74 4.96
CA PHE A 153 -8.17 -28.68 4.54
C PHE A 153 -8.52 -29.71 5.63
N SER A 154 -7.61 -30.00 6.57
CA SER A 154 -7.75 -31.15 7.46
C SER A 154 -8.70 -30.92 8.65
N GLU A 155 -9.44 -31.97 9.03
CA GLU A 155 -10.32 -32.06 10.21
C GLU A 155 -9.60 -31.85 11.57
N CYS A 156 -8.31 -31.51 11.56
CA CYS A 156 -7.46 -31.37 12.73
C CYS A 156 -7.55 -29.99 13.41
N VAL A 157 -8.31 -29.04 12.85
CA VAL A 157 -8.64 -27.79 13.52
C VAL A 157 -9.73 -28.07 14.55
N LYS A 158 -9.29 -28.30 15.80
CA LYS A 158 -10.20 -28.39 16.95
C LYS A 158 -10.97 -27.08 17.08
N ASP A 159 -12.30 -27.17 16.99
CA ASP A 159 -13.29 -26.22 17.49
C ASP A 159 -12.87 -24.74 17.46
N THR A 160 -13.04 -24.09 16.32
CA THR A 160 -13.19 -22.63 16.26
C THR A 160 -14.46 -22.28 15.50
N ASP A 161 -15.34 -21.47 16.11
CA ASP A 161 -16.64 -21.01 15.60
C ASP A 161 -16.54 -20.05 14.39
N GLY A 162 -15.77 -20.40 13.37
CA GLY A 162 -15.62 -19.60 12.14
C GLY A 162 -15.02 -20.41 10.99
N PRO A 163 -15.16 -19.95 9.72
CA PRO A 163 -14.49 -20.58 8.59
C PRO A 163 -13.00 -20.68 8.91
N VAL A 164 -12.39 -21.84 8.61
CA VAL A 164 -10.95 -22.06 8.77
C VAL A 164 -10.26 -21.02 7.88
N GLY A 165 -9.79 -19.94 8.48
CA GLY A 165 -9.15 -18.83 7.77
C GLY A 165 -8.00 -19.33 6.91
N ASP A 166 -7.71 -18.61 5.84
CA ASP A 166 -6.44 -18.79 5.15
C ASP A 166 -5.29 -18.62 6.14
N VAL A 167 -4.28 -19.46 5.97
CA VAL A 167 -3.09 -19.46 6.83
C VAL A 167 -1.95 -18.67 6.22
N ALA A 168 -1.98 -18.47 4.91
CA ALA A 168 -1.01 -17.64 4.21
C ALA A 168 -1.51 -17.20 2.85
N GLU A 169 -0.97 -16.10 2.35
CA GLU A 169 -1.29 -15.57 1.03
C GLU A 169 -0.05 -14.98 0.36
N CYS A 170 -0.09 -14.92 -0.98
CA CYS A 170 0.84 -14.11 -1.75
C CYS A 170 0.11 -13.31 -2.81
N ILE A 171 0.55 -12.06 -3.00
CA ILE A 171 0.14 -11.21 -4.11
C ILE A 171 1.17 -11.32 -5.22
N LEU A 172 0.71 -11.45 -6.45
CA LEU A 172 1.53 -11.56 -7.65
C LEU A 172 1.27 -10.39 -8.59
N SER A 173 2.30 -10.00 -9.32
CA SER A 173 2.21 -9.07 -10.44
C SER A 173 1.44 -9.68 -11.60
N LYS A 174 1.08 -8.85 -12.58
CA LYS A 174 0.55 -9.31 -13.88
C LYS A 174 1.40 -10.37 -14.59
N ASN A 175 2.70 -10.44 -14.30
CA ASN A 175 3.62 -11.44 -14.86
C ASN A 175 3.68 -12.73 -14.01
N ALA A 176 2.77 -12.88 -13.05
CA ALA A 176 2.75 -13.95 -12.07
C ALA A 176 4.03 -14.03 -11.21
N GLU A 177 4.69 -12.88 -10.98
CA GLU A 177 5.85 -12.77 -10.09
C GLU A 177 5.39 -12.36 -8.70
N VAL A 178 5.91 -13.02 -7.65
CA VAL A 178 5.52 -12.72 -6.26
C VAL A 178 5.95 -11.30 -5.90
N ILE A 179 4.99 -10.44 -5.54
CA ILE A 179 5.21 -9.09 -5.00
C ILE A 179 5.32 -9.16 -3.49
N THR A 180 4.39 -9.82 -2.82
CA THR A 180 4.39 -9.94 -1.36
C THR A 180 3.94 -11.31 -0.88
N VAL A 181 4.29 -11.63 0.36
CA VAL A 181 3.84 -12.81 1.08
C VAL A 181 3.46 -12.41 2.51
N ASP A 182 2.39 -13.02 2.99
CA ASP A 182 1.95 -12.90 4.37
C ASP A 182 1.44 -14.24 4.93
N CYS A 183 1.38 -14.35 6.24
CA CYS A 183 0.80 -15.48 6.94
C CYS A 183 -0.02 -15.05 8.14
N HIS A 184 -1.03 -15.84 8.46
CA HIS A 184 -1.98 -15.55 9.51
C HIS A 184 -1.87 -16.55 10.66
N SER A 185 -2.59 -16.24 11.73
CA SER A 185 -2.78 -17.12 12.88
C SER A 185 -3.18 -18.53 12.42
N GLY A 186 -2.37 -19.54 12.77
CA GLY A 186 -2.62 -20.93 12.38
C GLY A 186 -1.67 -21.50 11.33
N CYS A 187 -0.78 -20.70 10.72
CA CYS A 187 0.27 -21.24 9.83
C CYS A 187 1.33 -22.10 10.53
N GLY A 188 1.48 -21.95 11.85
CA GLY A 188 2.44 -22.72 12.66
C GLY A 188 3.91 -22.32 12.46
N LEU A 189 4.20 -21.25 11.70
CA LEU A 189 5.55 -20.72 11.56
C LEU A 189 6.00 -19.99 12.83
N ASN A 190 7.25 -20.23 13.23
CA ASN A 190 7.90 -19.46 14.29
C ASN A 190 8.71 -18.33 13.64
N LEU A 191 8.07 -17.17 13.49
CA LEU A 191 8.64 -15.99 12.85
C LEU A 191 9.20 -15.02 13.89
N TYR A 192 10.11 -14.15 13.48
CA TYR A 192 10.62 -13.07 14.32
C TYR A 192 9.59 -11.95 14.52
N GLY A 193 8.71 -11.73 13.55
CA GLY A 193 7.61 -10.77 13.66
C GLY A 193 8.05 -9.31 13.56
N VAL A 194 9.17 -9.04 12.88
CA VAL A 194 9.61 -7.66 12.61
C VAL A 194 8.82 -7.08 11.45
N ASP A 195 8.34 -5.84 11.60
CA ASP A 195 7.49 -5.19 10.60
C ASP A 195 7.81 -3.69 10.48
N VAL A 196 7.83 -3.16 9.25
CA VAL A 196 8.14 -1.74 9.02
C VAL A 196 6.99 -0.81 9.41
N SER A 197 5.79 -1.34 9.64
CA SER A 197 4.71 -0.64 10.35
C SER A 197 5.10 -0.23 11.77
N ALA A 198 6.17 -0.81 12.35
CA ALA A 198 6.73 -0.35 13.62
C ALA A 198 7.53 0.96 13.49
N MET A 199 7.95 1.32 12.27
CA MET A 199 8.84 2.45 12.01
C MET A 199 8.05 3.73 11.77
N HIS A 200 8.34 4.76 12.56
CA HIS A 200 7.87 6.11 12.33
C HIS A 200 8.99 6.94 11.69
N ILE A 201 8.93 7.10 10.36
CA ILE A 201 9.93 7.86 9.59
C ILE A 201 9.32 9.15 9.02
N SER A 202 10.18 10.12 8.70
CA SER A 202 9.79 11.37 8.02
C SER A 202 10.59 11.55 6.72
N LEU A 203 9.91 11.96 5.65
CA LEU A 203 10.50 12.39 4.39
C LEU A 203 9.88 13.73 3.97
N PRO A 204 10.65 14.66 3.39
CA PRO A 204 10.11 15.90 2.89
C PRO A 204 9.28 15.65 1.62
N MET A 205 8.12 16.29 1.54
CA MET A 205 7.14 16.10 0.46
C MET A 205 6.96 17.37 -0.39
N PRO A 206 6.66 17.25 -1.70
CA PRO A 206 6.48 18.41 -2.58
C PRO A 206 5.13 19.12 -2.42
N PHE A 207 4.15 18.46 -1.80
CA PHE A 207 2.75 18.90 -1.79
C PHE A 207 2.50 20.11 -0.90
N LYS A 208 1.68 21.03 -1.40
CA LYS A 208 1.26 22.23 -0.69
C LYS A 208 -0.23 22.21 -0.42
N ARG A 209 -0.62 22.91 0.64
CA ARG A 209 -2.03 23.10 0.99
C ARG A 209 -2.81 23.61 -0.23
N GLY A 210 -3.86 22.90 -0.59
CA GLY A 210 -4.72 23.18 -1.74
C GLY A 210 -4.33 22.42 -3.01
N ASP A 211 -3.22 21.70 -3.06
CA ASP A 211 -2.92 20.83 -4.20
C ASP A 211 -3.92 19.68 -4.30
N ILE A 212 -4.24 19.26 -5.52
CA ILE A 212 -5.05 18.07 -5.76
C ILE A 212 -4.07 16.92 -5.95
N VAL A 213 -4.18 15.92 -5.11
CA VAL A 213 -3.32 14.74 -5.13
C VAL A 213 -4.16 13.48 -5.24
N LYS A 214 -3.52 12.42 -5.72
CA LYS A 214 -4.06 11.06 -5.77
C LYS A 214 -3.09 10.08 -5.13
N LYS A 215 -3.57 8.91 -4.72
CA LYS A 215 -2.67 7.82 -4.32
C LYS A 215 -2.07 7.16 -5.56
N ALA A 216 -0.76 6.96 -5.55
CA ALA A 216 0.00 6.15 -6.47
C ALA A 216 0.14 4.73 -5.90
N GLY A 217 0.21 3.75 -6.79
CA GLY A 217 0.44 2.36 -6.41
C GLY A 217 -0.81 1.61 -5.95
N ILE A 218 -0.58 0.37 -5.54
CA ILE A 218 -1.59 -0.53 -4.98
C ILE A 218 -1.61 -0.22 -3.49
N PRO A 219 -2.76 0.01 -2.86
CA PRO A 219 -2.77 0.23 -1.43
C PRO A 219 -2.37 -1.08 -0.72
N TYR A 220 -1.12 -1.18 -0.24
CA TYR A 220 -0.75 -2.28 0.67
C TYR A 220 -1.55 -2.11 1.97
N GLY A 221 -2.43 -3.08 2.25
CA GLY A 221 -3.40 -3.04 3.36
C GLY A 221 -4.79 -2.48 3.01
N ALA A 222 -5.05 -2.01 1.79
CA ALA A 222 -6.36 -1.49 1.39
C ALA A 222 -6.78 -1.91 -0.03
N LEU A 223 -7.10 -3.20 -0.16
CA LEU A 223 -8.05 -3.66 -1.20
C LEU A 223 -9.44 -3.03 -1.01
N LEU A 224 -9.72 -2.46 0.16
CA LEU A 224 -10.90 -1.64 0.38
C LEU A 224 -10.72 -0.22 -0.20
N ARG A 225 -10.68 -0.11 -1.54
CA ARG A 225 -10.83 1.18 -2.24
C ARG A 225 -12.13 1.90 -1.87
N SER A 226 -13.12 1.17 -1.36
CA SER A 226 -14.36 1.70 -0.79
C SER A 226 -14.16 2.61 0.42
N ILE A 227 -13.02 2.54 1.11
CA ILE A 227 -12.74 3.29 2.34
C ILE A 227 -11.90 4.56 2.07
N HIS A 228 -11.19 4.63 0.94
CA HIS A 228 -10.28 5.73 0.63
C HIS A 228 -10.54 6.31 -0.76
N PRO A 229 -11.11 7.53 -0.84
CA PRO A 229 -11.30 8.20 -2.12
C PRO A 229 -9.95 8.41 -2.81
N GLU A 230 -9.91 8.12 -4.11
CA GLU A 230 -8.70 8.17 -4.92
C GLU A 230 -8.09 9.58 -5.01
N TYR A 231 -8.93 10.62 -4.99
CA TYR A 231 -8.54 12.02 -5.15
C TYR A 231 -8.88 12.86 -3.94
N VAL A 232 -8.02 13.83 -3.63
CA VAL A 232 -8.15 14.67 -2.45
C VAL A 232 -7.52 16.05 -2.65
N VAL A 233 -8.09 17.07 -2.02
CA VAL A 233 -7.39 18.36 -1.86
C VAL A 233 -6.53 18.29 -0.59
N PHE A 234 -5.22 18.29 -0.79
CA PHE A 234 -4.20 18.16 0.24
C PHE A 234 -4.20 19.34 1.21
N LEU A 235 -4.10 19.08 2.51
CA LEU A 235 -4.01 20.11 3.55
C LEU A 235 -2.66 20.12 4.25
N SER A 236 -2.17 18.95 4.65
CA SER A 236 -0.93 18.77 5.41
C SER A 236 -0.58 17.28 5.49
N TYR A 237 0.59 16.96 6.04
CA TYR A 237 1.02 15.59 6.31
C TYR A 237 1.80 15.54 7.63
N THR A 238 1.88 14.35 8.21
CA THR A 238 2.71 14.06 9.39
C THR A 238 3.37 12.70 9.19
N PRO A 239 4.62 12.52 9.62
CA PRO A 239 5.52 13.54 10.18
C PRO A 239 6.13 14.42 9.07
N ALA A 240 6.01 15.74 9.21
CA ALA A 240 6.59 16.72 8.27
C ALA A 240 8.06 17.02 8.56
N GLY A 241 8.52 16.72 9.77
CA GLY A 241 9.89 16.86 10.21
C GLY A 241 10.22 15.98 11.40
N LYS A 242 11.44 16.12 11.93
CA LYS A 242 11.90 15.34 13.09
C LYS A 242 11.15 15.69 14.37
N GLU A 243 10.64 16.90 14.46
CA GLU A 243 9.82 17.42 15.55
C GLU A 243 8.47 16.71 15.69
N ASP A 244 7.99 16.08 14.62
CA ASP A 244 6.76 15.29 14.63
C ASP A 244 6.99 13.83 15.01
N LEU A 245 8.26 13.38 15.05
CA LEU A 245 8.62 12.05 15.49
C LEU A 245 8.53 11.97 17.01
N LYS A 246 7.46 11.35 17.49
CA LYS A 246 7.14 11.21 18.92
C LYS A 246 7.28 9.76 19.36
N ASP A 247 7.57 9.59 20.64
CA ASP A 247 7.52 8.28 21.30
C ASP A 247 6.10 7.72 21.20
N TYR A 248 5.99 6.38 21.11
CA TYR A 248 4.72 5.64 20.98
C TYR A 248 3.99 5.79 19.65
N HIS A 249 4.54 6.53 18.69
CA HIS A 249 4.05 6.55 17.32
C HIS A 249 4.72 5.48 16.47
N ASP A 250 4.04 5.08 15.39
CA ASP A 250 4.48 4.04 14.47
C ASP A 250 4.10 4.36 13.01
N GLY A 251 4.18 3.38 12.12
CA GLY A 251 3.91 3.55 10.70
C GLY A 251 2.46 3.95 10.40
N THR A 252 1.51 3.65 11.30
CA THR A 252 0.11 4.08 11.17
C THR A 252 -0.06 5.59 11.39
N ASP A 253 0.93 6.25 11.98
CA ASP A 253 0.98 7.71 12.16
C ASP A 253 1.62 8.46 10.97
N ILE A 254 2.03 7.75 9.92
CA ILE A 254 2.50 8.36 8.67
C ILE A 254 1.28 8.69 7.81
N LEU A 255 0.75 9.91 7.99
CA LEU A 255 -0.56 10.31 7.50
C LEU A 255 -0.47 11.55 6.59
N TYR A 256 -1.48 11.71 5.74
CA TYR A 256 -1.83 13.00 5.15
C TYR A 256 -3.26 13.39 5.52
N TRP A 257 -3.52 14.69 5.57
CA TRP A 257 -4.82 15.28 5.82
C TRP A 257 -5.36 15.93 4.56
N GLY A 258 -6.65 15.77 4.31
CA GLY A 258 -7.27 16.22 3.09
C GLY A 258 -8.75 16.55 3.20
N LEU A 259 -9.26 17.17 2.15
CA LEU A 259 -10.70 17.32 1.91
C LEU A 259 -11.11 16.42 0.76
N PHE A 260 -12.03 15.52 1.06
CA PHE A 260 -12.49 14.47 0.17
C PHE A 260 -13.89 14.79 -0.35
N PRO A 261 -14.18 14.53 -1.64
CA PRO A 261 -15.48 14.83 -2.22
C PRO A 261 -16.49 13.76 -1.79
N VAL A 262 -17.68 14.19 -1.35
CA VAL A 262 -18.86 13.34 -1.10
C VAL A 262 -20.06 13.93 -1.78
N GLU A 263 -21.14 13.15 -1.98
CA GLU A 263 -22.32 13.55 -2.79
C GLU A 263 -22.69 15.02 -2.60
N ASN A 264 -22.87 15.43 -1.35
CA ASN A 264 -23.17 16.80 -0.95
C ASN A 264 -22.02 17.39 -0.13
N GLY A 265 -21.19 18.21 -0.75
CA GLY A 265 -20.04 18.86 -0.12
C GLY A 265 -18.78 17.99 -0.03
N PHE A 266 -18.10 18.10 1.12
CA PHE A 266 -16.79 17.50 1.38
C PHE A 266 -16.69 17.09 2.84
N TYR A 267 -15.90 16.07 3.14
CA TYR A 267 -15.49 15.76 4.51
C TYR A 267 -13.98 15.95 4.66
N LYS A 268 -13.56 16.31 5.88
CA LYS A 268 -12.16 16.44 6.24
C LYS A 268 -11.74 15.18 6.98
N ASP A 269 -10.70 14.52 6.52
CA ASP A 269 -10.13 13.36 7.20
C ASP A 269 -8.63 13.22 6.91
N HIS A 270 -8.04 12.19 7.49
CA HIS A 270 -6.70 11.72 7.22
C HIS A 270 -6.73 10.38 6.49
N SER A 271 -5.64 10.06 5.80
CA SER A 271 -5.40 8.71 5.27
C SER A 271 -3.91 8.38 5.36
N TRP A 272 -3.63 7.09 5.26
CA TRP A 272 -2.32 6.51 5.55
C TRP A 272 -1.39 6.60 4.34
N LEU A 273 -0.08 6.54 4.63
CA LEU A 273 1.03 6.47 3.69
C LEU A 273 1.10 7.68 2.75
N ASN A 274 1.48 8.82 3.32
CA ASN A 274 1.64 10.06 2.55
C ASN A 274 2.71 9.97 1.44
N TYR A 275 3.68 9.05 1.51
CA TYR A 275 4.73 8.86 0.51
C TYR A 275 4.24 8.27 -0.81
N ASP A 276 3.01 7.77 -0.83
CA ASP A 276 2.37 7.23 -2.02
C ASP A 276 1.56 8.31 -2.76
N LEU A 277 1.53 9.56 -2.31
CA LEU A 277 0.79 10.61 -3.00
C LEU A 277 1.49 11.09 -4.28
N GLU A 278 0.73 11.37 -5.34
CA GLU A 278 1.15 12.03 -6.58
C GLU A 278 0.22 13.21 -6.90
N TYR A 279 0.67 14.16 -7.72
CA TYR A 279 -0.20 15.17 -8.28
C TYR A 279 -1.26 14.51 -9.18
N ALA A 280 -2.52 14.86 -8.96
CA ALA A 280 -3.60 14.43 -9.83
C ALA A 280 -3.60 15.26 -11.13
N ASP A 281 -3.81 14.61 -12.28
CA ASP A 281 -4.14 15.34 -13.49
C ASP A 281 -5.60 15.82 -13.37
N LYS A 282 -5.84 17.09 -13.67
CA LYS A 282 -7.20 17.66 -13.62
C LYS A 282 -8.11 17.02 -14.67
N ASP A 283 -7.54 16.54 -15.77
CA ASP A 283 -8.29 15.91 -16.86
C ASP A 283 -8.77 14.50 -16.51
N GLU A 284 -8.21 13.86 -15.46
CA GLU A 284 -8.66 12.57 -14.92
C GLU A 284 -9.86 12.71 -13.96
N LEU A 285 -10.19 13.93 -13.52
CA LEU A 285 -11.24 14.15 -12.53
C LEU A 285 -12.62 14.05 -13.16
N GLU A 286 -13.35 13.00 -12.82
CA GLU A 286 -14.72 12.76 -13.31
C GLU A 286 -15.78 12.84 -12.21
N GLY A 287 -17.04 13.05 -12.63
CA GLY A 287 -18.20 13.08 -11.76
C GLY A 287 -18.02 13.98 -10.54
N ILE A 288 -18.06 13.38 -9.35
CA ILE A 288 -17.96 14.12 -8.11
C ILE A 288 -16.54 14.65 -7.81
N ASN A 289 -15.52 14.03 -8.37
CA ASN A 289 -14.13 14.44 -8.19
C ASN A 289 -13.85 15.78 -8.88
N CYS A 290 -14.64 16.16 -9.90
CA CYS A 290 -14.55 17.50 -10.50
C CYS A 290 -14.72 18.64 -9.47
N LYS A 291 -15.41 18.39 -8.34
CA LYS A 291 -15.60 19.38 -7.25
C LYS A 291 -14.29 19.76 -6.56
N LEU A 292 -13.24 18.95 -6.69
CA LEU A 292 -11.92 19.23 -6.13
C LEU A 292 -11.22 20.40 -6.83
N ILE A 293 -11.55 20.68 -8.09
CA ILE A 293 -10.99 21.82 -8.84
C ILE A 293 -11.39 23.16 -8.20
N PRO A 294 -12.67 23.53 -8.08
CA PRO A 294 -13.04 24.78 -7.42
C PRO A 294 -12.64 24.81 -5.94
N LEU A 295 -12.60 23.66 -5.24
CA LEU A 295 -12.13 23.59 -3.86
C LEU A 295 -10.63 23.93 -3.75
N SER A 296 -9.80 23.38 -4.63
CA SER A 296 -8.36 23.68 -4.72
C SER A 296 -8.13 25.17 -4.92
N GLU A 297 -8.82 25.78 -5.89
CA GLU A 297 -8.68 27.22 -6.17
C GLU A 297 -9.18 28.09 -5.02
N MET A 298 -10.25 27.70 -4.32
CA MET A 298 -10.72 28.41 -3.13
C MET A 298 -9.67 28.35 -2.00
N ILE A 299 -9.10 27.18 -1.72
CA ILE A 299 -8.07 27.01 -0.68
C ILE A 299 -6.81 27.81 -1.01
N LYS A 300 -6.46 27.89 -2.30
CA LYS A 300 -5.34 28.70 -2.82
C LYS A 300 -5.62 30.20 -2.82
N GLY A 301 -6.87 30.62 -2.56
CA GLY A 301 -7.28 32.03 -2.56
C GLY A 301 -7.59 32.60 -3.95
N ASN A 302 -7.65 31.75 -4.97
CA ASN A 302 -7.89 32.14 -6.37
C ASN A 302 -9.38 32.18 -6.74
N LEU A 303 -10.26 31.61 -5.90
CA LEU A 303 -11.70 31.56 -6.14
C LEU A 303 -12.47 32.10 -4.92
N PRO A 304 -13.31 33.15 -5.07
CA PRO A 304 -14.11 33.68 -3.97
C PRO A 304 -15.23 32.70 -3.56
N PRO A 305 -15.70 32.73 -2.30
CA PRO A 305 -16.68 31.78 -1.78
C PRO A 305 -17.96 31.66 -2.62
N ASP A 306 -18.53 32.77 -3.09
CA ASP A 306 -19.79 32.74 -3.86
C ASP A 306 -19.66 31.97 -5.18
N LEU A 307 -18.51 32.15 -5.88
CA LEU A 307 -18.22 31.42 -7.11
C LEU A 307 -17.91 29.95 -6.83
N PHE A 308 -17.23 29.66 -5.72
CA PHE A 308 -17.01 28.29 -5.26
C PHE A 308 -18.33 27.55 -5.02
N TYR A 309 -19.25 28.13 -4.24
CA TYR A 309 -20.54 27.51 -3.95
C TYR A 309 -21.34 27.26 -5.23
N SER A 310 -21.37 28.24 -6.14
CA SER A 310 -22.05 28.08 -7.42
C SER A 310 -21.43 26.95 -8.26
N ALA A 311 -20.10 26.90 -8.37
CA ALA A 311 -19.41 25.87 -9.16
C ALA A 311 -19.64 24.45 -8.60
N VAL A 312 -19.48 24.28 -7.28
CA VAL A 312 -19.72 22.99 -6.60
C VAL A 312 -21.16 22.55 -6.82
N ARG A 313 -22.14 23.45 -6.61
CA ARG A 313 -23.56 23.10 -6.77
C ARG A 313 -23.90 22.70 -8.20
N THR A 314 -23.33 23.37 -9.20
CA THR A 314 -23.51 23.00 -10.62
C THR A 314 -23.00 21.60 -10.91
N ILE A 315 -21.86 21.20 -10.34
CA ILE A 315 -21.30 19.85 -10.52
C ILE A 315 -22.19 18.80 -9.83
N GLU A 316 -22.64 19.06 -8.60
CA GLU A 316 -23.53 18.14 -7.87
C GLU A 316 -24.84 17.88 -8.62
N LEU A 317 -25.47 18.95 -9.12
CA LEU A 317 -26.70 18.82 -9.90
C LEU A 317 -26.50 18.01 -11.19
N ARG A 318 -25.36 18.16 -11.86
CA ARG A 318 -25.03 17.37 -13.05
C ARG A 318 -24.91 15.88 -12.72
N CYS A 319 -24.22 15.56 -11.62
CA CYS A 319 -24.06 14.17 -11.17
C CYS A 319 -25.42 13.54 -10.80
N GLN A 320 -26.30 14.30 -10.13
CA GLN A 320 -27.64 13.85 -9.76
C GLN A 320 -28.56 13.61 -10.97
N MET A 321 -28.38 14.36 -12.06
CA MET A 321 -29.15 14.14 -13.28
C MET A 321 -28.69 12.87 -14.02
N GLN A 322 -27.38 12.60 -14.04
CA GLN A 322 -26.82 11.41 -14.69
C GLN A 322 -27.23 10.10 -14.00
N THR A 323 -27.49 10.12 -12.68
CA THR A 323 -27.98 8.93 -11.94
C THR A 323 -29.47 8.66 -12.13
N LEU A 324 -30.26 9.59 -12.67
CA LEU A 324 -31.69 9.41 -12.94
C LEU A 324 -31.98 8.84 -14.33
N ASP A 325 -31.02 8.87 -15.24
CA ASP A 325 -31.14 8.40 -16.63
C ASP A 325 -30.71 6.91 -16.81
N HIS A 326 -30.43 6.20 -15.71
CA HIS A 326 -30.07 4.78 -15.65
C HIS A 326 -31.07 3.96 -14.83
#